data_AF-A0A9P8XZB7-F1
#
_entry.id   AF-A0A9P8XZB7-F1
#
_cell.length_a   1.000
_cell.length_b   1.000
_cell.length_c   1.000
_cell.angle_alpha   90.00
_cell.angle_beta   90.00
_cell.angle_gamma   90.00
#
_symmetry.space_group_name_H-M   'P 1'
#
loop_
_entity.id
_entity.type
_entity.pdbx_description
1 polymer ?
#
loop_
_entity_poly.entity_id
_entity_poly.type
_entity_poly.pdbx_seq_one_letter_code
_entity_poly.pdbx_strand_id
1 'polypeptide(L)'
;MAASLVRLSQSVDSIAHWTSDRGTLLVVVIEDYIGHEDEVADLLVQFHSLKINAIFIPPIASNHSMSQSHFAVLSKMLAESGPETKWFALLDDDTFFPHLEPLSTALSSLDHENKDLYVGGLTEDWGSLTRFGLMAYGGAGVYLSAHLARKIGNLDQLLQCIEESPPQLGDIIIRDCVYRHSRARLTVLPDLNCFLQRFIFGNDTVLSNGYSITVYPKGKDPKYEYSMGPLRDRVPDSDHKTYYLKYTEVRADLMRQLPQRKHMYLENYLTVTEIWRSAGKKAKRGSMNHYADIDRLLVLLAVPPSDDRRAESFGTRYACLDTVWREDDVHRELSPRIKTGIKTGKATSSFTSRNLSRDRQPSSSRREDWDTDTKDLLQELCEGVIHYILSLDERFRFEHKVVFAAVNIALRAILKPEKWAIFEPTREVLYAKVGSACLDMALGLTAVHRAIVEAMLETAVMDTDRQLSMDSILSTRASILHRIGHCVNGSTPIHFLDFVYPPDSRTPLEQYIRFEVLRVLRAALVEPSFFSCSASQMVAAAVSATWRRRFGIPWAEPLDSLPGHHYEEIKWIADLL
;
A
#
# COMPACT_ATOMS: atom_id res chain seq x y z
N MET A 1 -3.71 7.66 25.51
CA MET A 1 -2.59 8.35 24.83
C MET A 1 -1.44 8.55 25.82
N ALA A 2 -0.22 8.74 25.32
CA ALA A 2 0.92 9.22 26.11
C ALA A 2 1.64 10.33 25.31
N ALA A 3 1.91 11.47 25.93
CA ALA A 3 2.49 12.63 25.26
C ALA A 3 3.27 13.52 26.24
N SER A 4 4.14 14.39 25.74
CA SER A 4 4.62 15.52 26.52
C SER A 4 3.59 16.65 26.53
N LEU A 5 3.62 17.48 27.56
CA LEU A 5 2.75 18.63 27.73
C LEU A 5 2.76 19.54 26.49
N VAL A 6 3.96 19.81 25.97
CA VAL A 6 4.14 20.66 24.77
C VAL A 6 3.47 20.07 23.54
N ARG A 7 3.63 18.76 23.31
CA ARG A 7 3.02 18.08 22.15
C ARG A 7 1.49 18.05 22.29
N LEU A 8 1.00 17.72 23.47
CA LEU A 8 -0.44 17.68 23.73
C LEU A 8 -1.09 19.05 23.54
N SER A 9 -0.44 20.12 24.01
CA SER A 9 -0.89 21.50 23.80
C SER A 9 -0.97 21.88 22.31
N GLN A 10 -0.03 21.42 21.49
CA GLN A 10 -0.04 21.67 20.04
C GLN A 10 -1.13 20.89 19.30
N SER A 11 -1.58 19.77 19.86
CA SER A 11 -2.59 18.90 19.25
C SER A 11 -4.03 19.21 19.69
N VAL A 12 -4.25 20.16 20.60
CA VAL A 12 -5.59 20.51 21.14
C VAL A 12 -6.63 20.68 20.04
N ASP A 13 -6.35 21.53 19.04
CA ASP A 13 -7.30 21.84 17.97
C ASP A 13 -7.62 20.60 17.11
N SER A 14 -6.61 19.77 16.86
CA SER A 14 -6.74 18.51 16.11
C SER A 14 -7.61 17.51 16.88
N ILE A 15 -7.38 17.36 18.19
CA ILE A 15 -8.15 16.47 19.06
C ILE A 15 -9.60 16.98 19.20
N ALA A 16 -9.79 18.29 19.36
CA ALA A 16 -11.11 18.91 19.46
C ALA A 16 -11.99 18.58 18.24
N HIS A 17 -11.42 18.60 17.03
CA HIS A 17 -12.14 18.31 15.78
C HIS A 17 -12.92 16.99 15.83
N TRP A 18 -12.33 15.93 16.40
CA TRP A 18 -12.95 14.60 16.42
C TRP A 18 -13.51 14.19 17.78
N THR A 19 -13.23 14.89 18.88
CA THR A 19 -13.72 14.53 20.23
C THR A 19 -14.75 15.47 20.83
N SER A 20 -14.78 16.74 20.44
CA SER A 20 -15.63 17.76 21.09
C SER A 20 -17.11 17.38 21.04
N ASP A 21 -17.75 17.41 22.21
CA ASP A 21 -19.19 17.14 22.39
C ASP A 21 -19.65 15.73 21.98
N ARG A 22 -18.72 14.75 21.94
CA ARG A 22 -19.04 13.35 21.56
C ARG A 22 -19.10 12.36 22.73
N GLY A 23 -18.78 12.81 23.95
CA GLY A 23 -18.77 11.97 25.16
C GLY A 23 -17.64 10.93 25.23
N THR A 24 -16.80 10.81 24.19
CA THR A 24 -15.63 9.92 24.18
C THR A 24 -14.65 10.33 25.28
N LEU A 25 -14.35 9.41 26.21
CA LEU A 25 -13.37 9.65 27.27
C LEU A 25 -11.95 9.52 26.72
N LEU A 26 -11.16 10.58 26.90
CA LEU A 26 -9.75 10.64 26.56
C LEU A 26 -8.89 10.54 27.82
N VAL A 27 -8.09 9.48 27.95
CA VAL A 27 -7.11 9.34 29.03
C VAL A 27 -5.71 9.59 28.47
N VAL A 28 -4.99 10.55 29.06
CA VAL A 28 -3.66 10.94 28.61
C VAL A 28 -2.66 10.85 29.75
N VAL A 29 -1.61 10.06 29.54
CA VAL A 29 -0.40 10.11 30.37
C VAL A 29 0.45 11.27 29.87
N ILE A 30 0.78 12.22 30.77
CA ILE A 30 1.70 13.31 30.47
C ILE A 30 3.08 12.92 31.00
N GLU A 31 4.05 12.79 30.10
CA GLU A 31 5.40 12.29 30.43
C GLU A 31 6.12 13.20 31.42
N ASP A 32 6.05 14.50 31.18
CA ASP A 32 6.67 15.59 31.93
C ASP A 32 5.72 16.19 32.98
N TYR A 33 4.74 15.42 33.48
CA TYR A 33 3.75 15.87 34.45
C TYR A 33 4.39 16.46 35.72
N ILE A 34 5.40 15.78 36.28
CA ILE A 34 6.05 16.19 37.53
C ILE A 34 6.81 17.49 37.31
N GLY A 35 6.47 18.52 38.08
CA GLY A 35 7.03 19.86 37.96
C GLY A 35 6.31 20.77 36.96
N HIS A 36 5.25 20.30 36.32
CA HIS A 36 4.39 21.08 35.42
C HIS A 36 2.89 20.97 35.80
N GLU A 37 2.59 20.73 37.08
CA GLU A 37 1.24 20.42 37.54
C GLU A 37 0.24 21.54 37.25
N ASP A 38 0.67 22.80 37.40
CA ASP A 38 -0.16 23.98 37.12
C ASP A 38 -0.45 24.11 35.61
N GLU A 39 0.54 23.92 34.74
CA GLU A 39 0.31 23.99 33.29
C GLU A 39 -0.53 22.82 32.77
N VAL A 40 -0.40 21.64 33.37
CA VAL A 40 -1.26 20.49 33.11
C VAL A 40 -2.71 20.81 33.49
N ALA A 41 -2.93 21.44 34.64
CA ALA A 41 -4.27 21.85 35.08
C ALA A 41 -4.88 22.89 34.14
N ASP A 42 -4.11 23.89 33.72
CA ASP A 42 -4.54 24.90 32.75
C ASP A 42 -4.89 24.27 31.40
N LEU A 43 -4.09 23.32 30.91
CA LEU A 43 -4.36 22.60 29.67
C LEU A 43 -5.63 21.74 29.80
N LEU A 44 -5.86 21.11 30.94
CA LEU A 44 -7.08 20.34 31.18
C LEU A 44 -8.33 21.22 31.14
N VAL A 45 -8.26 22.41 31.75
CA VAL A 45 -9.32 23.43 31.66
C VAL A 45 -9.57 23.83 30.20
N GLN A 46 -8.52 23.99 29.39
CA GLN A 46 -8.66 24.26 27.96
C GLN A 46 -9.39 23.13 27.23
N PHE A 47 -9.03 21.86 27.46
CA PHE A 47 -9.71 20.70 26.87
C PHE A 47 -11.20 20.68 27.25
N HIS A 48 -11.52 20.89 28.52
CA HIS A 48 -12.92 20.91 28.99
C HIS A 48 -13.71 22.09 28.43
N SER A 49 -13.08 23.26 28.24
CA SER A 49 -13.72 24.43 27.60
C SER A 49 -14.11 24.15 26.15
N LEU A 50 -13.39 23.25 25.47
CA LEU A 50 -13.68 22.75 24.13
C LEU A 50 -14.62 21.53 24.13
N LYS A 51 -15.24 21.22 25.28
CA LYS A 51 -16.13 20.07 25.48
C LYS A 51 -15.46 18.72 25.16
N ILE A 52 -14.16 18.61 25.40
CA ILE A 52 -13.44 17.34 25.30
C ILE A 52 -13.50 16.67 26.67
N ASN A 53 -14.04 15.44 26.74
CA ASN A 53 -14.05 14.66 27.98
C ASN A 53 -12.67 14.03 28.19
N ALA A 54 -11.80 14.66 28.97
CA ALA A 54 -10.42 14.22 29.16
C ALA A 54 -10.01 14.10 30.63
N ILE A 55 -9.10 13.16 30.91
CA ILE A 55 -8.37 12.99 32.18
C ILE A 55 -6.87 12.94 31.88
N PHE A 56 -6.10 13.76 32.59
CA PHE A 56 -4.63 13.76 32.52
C PHE A 56 -4.04 13.11 33.77
N ILE A 57 -3.03 12.27 33.59
CA ILE A 57 -2.37 11.54 34.67
C ILE A 57 -0.84 11.58 34.51
N PRO A 58 -0.08 11.46 35.61
CA PRO A 58 1.36 11.23 35.53
C PRO A 58 1.67 9.83 34.99
N PRO A 59 2.94 9.53 34.64
CA PRO A 59 3.36 8.18 34.26
C PRO A 59 3.04 7.16 35.35
N ILE A 60 2.52 5.98 34.94
CA ILE A 60 2.12 4.91 35.87
C ILE A 60 3.29 4.43 36.73
N ALA A 61 4.49 4.42 36.17
CA ALA A 61 5.72 4.24 36.92
C ALA A 61 6.75 5.29 36.46
N SER A 62 7.53 5.80 37.41
CA SER A 62 8.50 6.88 37.18
C SER A 62 9.65 6.50 36.24
N ASN A 63 9.89 5.21 36.04
CA ASN A 63 10.91 4.67 35.14
C ASN A 63 10.37 4.27 33.75
N HIS A 64 9.06 4.43 33.49
CA HIS A 64 8.50 4.12 32.18
C HIS A 64 8.90 5.17 31.15
N SER A 65 9.48 4.72 30.05
CA SER A 65 9.66 5.52 28.84
C SER A 65 8.31 5.92 28.22
N MET A 66 8.32 6.90 27.30
CA MET A 66 7.13 7.26 26.50
C MET A 66 6.48 6.03 25.84
N SER A 67 7.27 5.18 25.18
CA SER A 67 6.78 3.95 24.52
C SER A 67 6.09 3.00 25.50
N GLN A 68 6.61 2.87 26.72
CA GLN A 68 5.98 2.03 27.75
C GLN A 68 4.71 2.70 28.28
N SER A 69 4.72 4.01 28.47
CA SER A 69 3.54 4.80 28.87
C SER A 69 2.41 4.73 27.84
N HIS A 70 2.73 4.63 26.55
CA HIS A 70 1.76 4.46 25.47
C HIS A 70 0.92 3.18 25.63
N PHE A 71 1.53 2.07 26.07
CA PHE A 71 0.78 0.87 26.44
C PHE A 71 0.18 0.97 27.85
N ALA A 72 0.94 1.52 28.81
CA ALA A 72 0.56 1.54 30.22
C ALA A 72 -0.76 2.27 30.49
N VAL A 73 -1.06 3.32 29.71
CA VAL A 73 -2.33 4.08 29.82
C VAL A 73 -3.57 3.18 29.77
N LEU A 74 -3.50 2.00 29.15
CA LEU A 74 -4.59 1.03 29.11
C LEU A 74 -5.12 0.65 30.50
N SER A 75 -4.25 0.53 31.50
CA SER A 75 -4.65 0.20 32.87
C SER A 75 -5.54 1.29 33.48
N LYS A 76 -5.19 2.57 33.27
CA LYS A 76 -6.03 3.68 33.71
C LYS A 76 -7.32 3.77 32.90
N MET A 77 -7.27 3.55 31.58
CA MET A 77 -8.47 3.50 30.75
C MET A 77 -9.47 2.45 31.25
N LEU A 78 -8.99 1.28 31.65
CA LEU A 78 -9.85 0.23 32.22
C LEU A 78 -10.48 0.65 33.55
N ALA A 79 -9.70 1.29 34.44
CA ALA A 79 -10.20 1.77 35.72
C ALA A 79 -11.29 2.85 35.58
N GLU A 80 -11.22 3.67 34.54
CA GLU A 80 -12.20 4.72 34.23
C GLU A 80 -13.34 4.24 33.31
N SER A 81 -13.30 3.00 32.84
CA SER A 81 -14.30 2.45 31.92
C SER A 81 -15.43 1.72 32.66
N GLY A 82 -16.66 1.85 32.15
CA GLY A 82 -17.80 1.08 32.61
C GLY A 82 -18.06 -0.20 31.80
N PRO A 83 -19.08 -1.01 32.18
CA PRO A 83 -19.49 -2.20 31.44
C PRO A 83 -19.99 -1.89 30.01
N GLU A 84 -20.44 -0.66 29.76
CA GLU A 84 -20.87 -0.17 28.44
C GLU A 84 -19.72 0.06 27.45
N THR A 85 -18.48 0.13 27.93
CA THR A 85 -17.31 0.31 27.05
C THR A 85 -17.06 -0.95 26.24
N LYS A 86 -17.12 -0.80 24.92
CA LYS A 86 -16.96 -1.88 23.93
C LYS A 86 -15.55 -1.98 23.36
N TRP A 87 -14.87 -0.84 23.26
CA TRP A 87 -13.58 -0.71 22.57
C TRP A 87 -12.65 0.24 23.32
N PHE A 88 -11.37 -0.07 23.30
CA PHE A 88 -10.28 0.76 23.82
C PHE A 88 -9.36 1.12 22.66
N ALA A 89 -9.11 2.41 22.47
CA ALA A 89 -8.22 2.92 21.43
C ALA A 89 -6.93 3.47 22.05
N LEU A 90 -5.79 2.91 21.67
CA LEU A 90 -4.47 3.44 21.98
C LEU A 90 -4.02 4.25 20.76
N LEU A 91 -3.84 5.55 20.98
CA LEU A 91 -3.64 6.56 19.94
C LEU A 91 -2.40 7.39 20.27
N ASP A 92 -1.72 7.87 19.24
CA ASP A 92 -0.71 8.92 19.35
C ASP A 92 -1.35 10.30 19.47
N ASP A 93 -0.61 11.27 20.01
CA ASP A 93 -1.07 12.64 20.22
C ASP A 93 -1.28 13.44 18.93
N ASP A 94 -0.75 12.99 17.80
CA ASP A 94 -0.96 13.55 16.48
C ASP A 94 -1.92 12.71 15.61
N THR A 95 -2.60 11.72 16.20
CA THR A 95 -3.64 10.96 15.50
C THR A 95 -4.83 11.86 15.19
N PHE A 96 -5.24 11.88 13.93
CA PHE A 96 -6.35 12.71 13.44
C PHE A 96 -7.40 11.85 12.74
N PHE A 97 -8.66 12.06 13.12
CA PHE A 97 -9.81 11.45 12.44
C PHE A 97 -10.61 12.55 11.72
N PRO A 98 -10.75 12.50 10.39
CA PRO A 98 -11.65 13.41 9.69
C PRO A 98 -13.09 13.25 10.18
N HIS A 99 -13.51 12.00 10.41
CA HIS A 99 -14.81 11.63 10.96
C HIS A 99 -14.72 10.28 11.71
N LEU A 100 -15.32 10.17 12.89
CA LEU A 100 -15.28 8.93 13.70
C LEU A 100 -16.32 7.88 13.28
N GLU A 101 -17.40 8.27 12.62
CA GLU A 101 -18.51 7.34 12.31
C GLU A 101 -18.10 6.12 11.46
N PRO A 102 -17.25 6.24 10.42
CA PRO A 102 -16.80 5.07 9.66
C PRO A 102 -16.03 4.08 10.53
N LEU A 103 -15.14 4.59 11.39
CA LEU A 103 -14.39 3.77 12.34
C LEU A 103 -15.34 3.11 13.35
N SER A 104 -16.29 3.86 13.90
CA SER A 104 -17.29 3.33 14.83
C SER A 104 -18.15 2.23 14.19
N THR A 105 -18.58 2.44 12.94
CA THR A 105 -19.36 1.47 12.17
C THR A 105 -18.55 0.19 11.93
N ALA A 106 -17.31 0.32 11.48
CA ALA A 106 -16.42 -0.81 11.25
C ALA A 106 -16.19 -1.63 12.54
N LEU A 107 -15.87 -0.96 13.65
CA LEU A 107 -15.69 -1.61 14.95
C LEU A 107 -16.98 -2.25 15.47
N SER A 108 -18.15 -1.65 15.20
CA SER A 108 -19.45 -2.20 15.64
C SER A 108 -19.84 -3.49 14.92
N SER A 109 -19.28 -3.73 13.73
CA SER A 109 -19.54 -4.95 12.95
C SER A 109 -18.79 -6.19 13.49
N LEU A 110 -17.81 -5.98 14.36
CA LEU A 110 -17.00 -7.04 14.94
C LEU A 110 -17.56 -7.51 16.29
N ASP A 111 -17.43 -8.80 16.58
CA ASP A 111 -17.87 -9.43 17.83
C ASP A 111 -16.96 -9.05 19.01
N HIS A 112 -17.10 -7.82 19.49
CA HIS A 112 -16.31 -7.23 20.57
C HIS A 112 -16.67 -7.74 21.97
N GLU A 113 -17.81 -8.43 22.12
CA GLU A 113 -18.31 -8.92 23.40
C GLU A 113 -17.67 -10.25 23.80
N ASN A 114 -17.47 -11.16 22.83
CA ASN A 114 -17.09 -12.54 23.12
C ASN A 114 -15.71 -12.94 22.60
N LYS A 115 -15.04 -12.08 21.82
CA LYS A 115 -13.76 -12.40 21.19
C LYS A 115 -12.65 -11.48 21.63
N ASP A 116 -11.46 -12.07 21.78
CA ASP A 116 -10.22 -11.34 21.85
C ASP A 116 -9.93 -10.72 20.47
N LEU A 117 -10.27 -9.45 20.27
CA LEU A 117 -10.02 -8.72 19.02
C LEU A 117 -8.94 -7.65 19.19
N TYR A 118 -7.92 -7.75 18.33
CA TYR A 118 -6.83 -6.80 18.16
C TYR A 118 -6.91 -6.23 16.74
N VAL A 119 -7.24 -4.95 16.62
CA VAL A 119 -7.65 -4.32 15.36
C VAL A 119 -6.79 -3.09 15.09
N GLY A 120 -6.42 -2.87 13.83
CA GLY A 120 -5.66 -1.68 13.44
C GLY A 120 -5.27 -1.65 11.97
N GLY A 121 -4.53 -0.60 11.58
CA GLY A 121 -3.96 -0.46 10.24
C GLY A 121 -2.65 -1.22 10.12
N LEU A 122 -2.44 -1.87 8.96
CA LEU A 122 -1.16 -2.47 8.62
C LEU A 122 -0.26 -1.41 7.99
N THR A 123 1.05 -1.41 8.28
CA THR A 123 1.96 -0.49 7.61
C THR A 123 2.09 -0.82 6.12
N GLU A 124 2.23 0.21 5.29
CA GLU A 124 2.66 0.09 3.91
C GLU A 124 4.19 -0.10 3.77
N ASP A 125 4.97 0.08 4.85
CA ASP A 125 6.42 -0.10 4.82
C ASP A 125 6.82 -1.57 4.98
N TRP A 126 7.26 -2.19 3.89
CA TRP A 126 7.77 -3.56 3.90
C TRP A 126 8.96 -3.75 4.87
N GLY A 127 9.80 -2.72 5.06
CA GLY A 127 10.89 -2.78 6.03
C GLY A 127 10.36 -2.97 7.45
N SER A 128 9.30 -2.26 7.81
CA SER A 128 8.65 -2.38 9.11
C SER A 128 7.90 -3.70 9.23
N LEU A 129 7.21 -4.18 8.19
CA LEU A 129 6.61 -5.53 8.19
C LEU A 129 7.65 -6.64 8.40
N THR A 130 8.80 -6.56 7.74
CA THR A 130 9.84 -7.58 7.87
C THR A 130 10.55 -7.52 9.23
N ARG A 131 10.75 -6.33 9.80
CA ARG A 131 11.38 -6.15 11.11
C ARG A 131 10.45 -6.43 12.29
N PHE A 132 9.19 -6.02 12.18
CA PHE A 132 8.23 -5.99 13.30
C PHE A 132 6.98 -6.84 13.04
N GLY A 133 6.89 -7.53 11.91
CA GLY A 133 5.80 -8.45 11.63
C GLY A 133 4.44 -7.76 11.45
N LEU A 134 3.39 -8.59 11.52
CA LEU A 134 2.01 -8.15 11.46
C LEU A 134 1.61 -7.56 12.80
N MET A 135 1.38 -6.25 12.84
CA MET A 135 0.84 -5.53 13.99
C MET A 135 0.04 -4.32 13.54
N ALA A 136 -0.75 -3.77 14.44
CA ALA A 136 -1.37 -2.47 14.24
C ALA A 136 -0.27 -1.40 14.39
N TYR A 137 -0.09 -0.58 13.36
CA TYR A 137 0.90 0.50 13.36
C TYR A 137 0.23 1.82 13.81
N GLY A 138 0.85 2.50 14.77
CA GLY A 138 0.26 3.51 15.65
C GLY A 138 -0.34 4.73 14.96
N GLY A 139 0.10 5.08 13.75
CA GLY A 139 -0.45 6.23 13.01
C GLY A 139 -1.94 6.13 12.69
N ALA A 140 -2.53 4.93 12.72
CA ALA A 140 -3.96 4.70 12.53
C ALA A 140 -4.71 4.38 13.83
N GLY A 141 -3.97 4.31 14.95
CA GLY A 141 -4.45 3.82 16.22
C GLY A 141 -4.49 2.28 16.31
N VAL A 142 -4.47 1.82 17.55
CA VAL A 142 -4.60 0.42 17.93
C VAL A 142 -5.89 0.23 18.72
N TYR A 143 -6.75 -0.68 18.30
CA TYR A 143 -8.07 -0.89 18.91
C TYR A 143 -8.19 -2.29 19.50
N LEU A 144 -8.58 -2.34 20.77
CA LEU A 144 -8.78 -3.57 21.53
C LEU A 144 -10.25 -3.70 21.91
N SER A 145 -10.85 -4.86 21.62
CA SER A 145 -12.14 -5.21 22.21
C SER A 145 -12.07 -5.13 23.73
N ALA A 146 -13.18 -4.78 24.39
CA ALA A 146 -13.23 -4.72 25.84
C ALA A 146 -12.87 -6.06 26.50
N HIS A 147 -13.19 -7.19 25.86
CA HIS A 147 -12.79 -8.52 26.30
C HIS A 147 -11.26 -8.69 26.33
N LEU A 148 -10.58 -8.36 25.22
CA LEU A 148 -9.11 -8.41 25.16
C LEU A 148 -8.44 -7.39 26.08
N ALA A 149 -8.94 -6.16 26.12
CA ALA A 149 -8.37 -5.09 26.93
C ALA A 149 -8.34 -5.46 28.42
N ARG A 150 -9.45 -5.98 28.97
CA ARG A 150 -9.52 -6.45 30.37
C ARG A 150 -8.55 -7.58 30.67
N LYS A 151 -8.27 -8.43 29.68
CA LYS A 151 -7.35 -9.57 29.80
C LYS A 151 -5.88 -9.13 29.89
N ILE A 152 -5.47 -8.13 29.11
CA ILE A 152 -4.05 -7.71 29.04
C ILE A 152 -3.72 -6.41 29.80
N GLY A 153 -4.74 -5.64 30.18
CA GLY A 153 -4.58 -4.32 30.77
C GLY A 153 -4.68 -4.26 32.29
N ASN A 154 -4.88 -5.38 32.99
CA ASN A 154 -4.68 -5.43 34.45
C ASN A 154 -3.24 -5.01 34.77
N LEU A 155 -3.02 -4.24 35.83
CA LEU A 155 -1.73 -3.65 36.18
C LEU A 155 -0.61 -4.70 36.23
N ASP A 156 -0.82 -5.84 36.89
CA ASP A 156 0.20 -6.90 36.99
C ASP A 156 0.57 -7.48 35.62
N GLN A 157 -0.44 -7.81 34.81
CA GLN A 157 -0.24 -8.36 33.46
C GLN A 157 0.40 -7.34 32.52
N LEU A 158 0.03 -6.07 32.67
CA LEU A 158 0.55 -4.96 31.88
C LEU A 158 2.03 -4.74 32.18
N LEU A 159 2.42 -4.71 33.46
CA LEU A 159 3.81 -4.56 33.87
C LEU A 159 4.65 -5.75 33.40
N GLN A 160 4.11 -6.97 33.51
CA GLN A 160 4.74 -8.17 32.95
C GLN A 160 4.94 -8.05 31.42
N CYS A 161 3.94 -7.60 30.68
CA CYS A 161 4.05 -7.39 29.24
C CYS A 161 5.12 -6.37 28.84
N ILE A 162 5.28 -5.31 29.65
CA ILE A 162 6.34 -4.31 29.47
C ILE A 162 7.72 -4.92 29.72
N GLU A 163 7.87 -5.75 30.76
CA GLU A 163 9.15 -6.40 31.09
C GLU A 163 9.56 -7.45 30.05
N GLU A 164 8.60 -8.22 29.54
CA GLU A 164 8.84 -9.27 28.54
C GLU A 164 9.12 -8.74 27.12
N SER A 165 8.86 -7.45 26.87
CA SER A 165 8.98 -6.84 25.55
C SER A 165 10.15 -5.85 25.54
N PRO A 166 11.27 -6.14 24.83
CA PRO A 166 12.41 -5.25 24.83
C PRO A 166 12.00 -3.85 24.32
N PRO A 167 12.49 -2.77 24.95
CA PRO A 167 11.97 -1.42 24.75
C PRO A 167 12.40 -0.92 23.38
N GLN A 168 11.55 -1.09 22.37
CA GLN A 168 11.83 -0.62 21.02
C GLN A 168 10.76 0.37 20.58
N LEU A 169 9.45 0.07 20.68
CA LEU A 169 8.34 0.98 20.34
C LEU A 169 7.05 0.58 21.08
N GLY A 170 6.13 1.52 21.32
CA GLY A 170 4.87 1.26 22.03
C GLY A 170 3.99 0.21 21.35
N ASP A 171 3.80 0.30 20.03
CA ASP A 171 3.01 -0.66 19.24
C ASP A 171 3.54 -2.10 19.31
N ILE A 172 4.88 -2.24 19.40
CA ILE A 172 5.54 -3.53 19.53
C ILE A 172 5.19 -4.17 20.88
N ILE A 173 5.17 -3.39 21.95
CA ILE A 173 4.77 -3.86 23.29
C ILE A 173 3.32 -4.36 23.25
N ILE A 174 2.42 -3.61 22.58
CA ILE A 174 1.03 -4.02 22.44
C ILE A 174 0.93 -5.34 21.66
N ARG A 175 1.58 -5.43 20.48
CA ARG A 175 1.62 -6.65 19.67
C ARG A 175 2.11 -7.85 20.47
N ASP A 176 3.24 -7.72 21.14
CA ASP A 176 3.88 -8.83 21.86
C ASP A 176 3.02 -9.29 23.04
N CYS A 177 2.46 -8.34 23.79
CA CYS A 177 1.53 -8.65 24.86
C CYS A 177 0.30 -9.41 24.34
N VAL A 178 -0.34 -8.90 23.27
CA VAL A 178 -1.50 -9.55 22.65
C VAL A 178 -1.13 -10.95 22.13
N TYR A 179 -0.01 -11.10 21.44
CA TYR A 179 0.35 -12.36 20.77
C TYR A 179 0.78 -13.45 21.73
N ARG A 180 1.39 -13.06 22.85
CA ARG A 180 1.85 -13.96 23.90
C ARG A 180 0.71 -14.37 24.84
N HIS A 181 -0.16 -13.43 25.21
CA HIS A 181 -1.16 -13.63 26.25
C HIS A 181 -2.58 -13.82 25.72
N SER A 182 -2.77 -13.87 24.40
CA SER A 182 -4.06 -14.17 23.77
C SER A 182 -3.93 -14.93 22.45
N ARG A 183 -5.05 -15.44 21.94
CA ARG A 183 -5.16 -16.00 20.59
C ARG A 183 -5.47 -14.96 19.53
N ALA A 184 -5.68 -13.69 19.92
CA ALA A 184 -5.94 -12.64 18.97
C ALA A 184 -4.74 -12.44 18.05
N ARG A 185 -5.04 -12.20 16.78
CA ARG A 185 -4.08 -11.76 15.77
C ARG A 185 -4.63 -10.49 15.14
N LEU A 186 -3.76 -9.72 14.49
CA LEU A 186 -4.17 -8.47 13.87
C LEU A 186 -5.33 -8.71 12.90
N THR A 187 -6.45 -8.06 13.18
CA THR A 187 -7.56 -7.88 12.25
C THR A 187 -7.37 -6.53 11.57
N VAL A 188 -6.97 -6.56 10.30
CA VAL A 188 -6.80 -5.34 9.51
C VAL A 188 -8.18 -4.83 9.12
N LEU A 189 -8.52 -3.58 9.45
CA LEU A 189 -9.69 -2.94 8.84
C LEU A 189 -9.25 -2.31 7.52
N PRO A 190 -9.80 -2.74 6.37
CA PRO A 190 -9.42 -2.17 5.07
C PRO A 190 -9.66 -0.66 5.00
N ASP A 191 -10.75 -0.19 5.63
CA ASP A 191 -11.14 1.22 5.62
C ASP A 191 -10.24 2.09 6.53
N LEU A 192 -9.50 1.50 7.48
CA LEU A 192 -8.48 2.22 8.27
C LEU A 192 -7.38 2.79 7.38
N ASN A 193 -7.08 2.12 6.26
CA ASN A 193 -6.10 2.59 5.29
C ASN A 193 -6.67 3.72 4.42
N CYS A 194 -7.97 3.74 4.12
CA CYS A 194 -8.59 4.71 3.22
C CYS A 194 -8.78 6.10 3.85
N PHE A 195 -9.10 6.21 5.14
CA PHE A 195 -9.28 7.53 5.77
C PHE A 195 -7.97 8.24 6.13
N LEU A 196 -6.84 7.52 6.10
CA LEU A 196 -5.47 8.01 6.32
C LEU A 196 -4.63 7.99 5.04
N GLN A 197 -5.28 7.95 3.87
CA GLN A 197 -4.57 7.97 2.59
C GLN A 197 -3.90 9.33 2.33
N ARG A 198 -2.76 9.25 1.62
CA ARG A 198 -2.07 10.42 1.07
C ARG A 198 -2.59 10.67 -0.35
N PHE A 199 -3.36 11.74 -0.55
CA PHE A 199 -3.86 12.14 -1.86
C PHE A 199 -2.78 12.93 -2.59
N ILE A 200 -2.43 12.53 -3.81
CA ILE A 200 -1.44 13.24 -4.62
C ILE A 200 -2.17 14.17 -5.59
N PHE A 201 -1.82 15.45 -5.58
CA PHE A 201 -2.34 16.46 -6.49
C PHE A 201 -1.21 16.92 -7.42
N GLY A 202 -1.34 16.61 -8.71
CA GLY A 202 -0.29 16.90 -9.69
C GLY A 202 1.04 16.23 -9.35
N ASN A 203 2.13 16.79 -9.85
CA ASN A 203 3.45 16.18 -9.70
C ASN A 203 4.17 16.63 -8.43
N ASP A 204 3.65 17.54 -7.62
CA ASP A 204 4.42 18.17 -6.55
C ASP A 204 3.68 18.23 -5.21
N THR A 205 2.39 17.87 -5.15
CA THR A 205 1.59 18.15 -3.97
C THR A 205 1.01 16.87 -3.39
N VAL A 206 1.09 16.71 -2.07
CA VAL A 206 0.56 15.56 -1.33
C VAL A 206 -0.27 16.05 -0.16
N LEU A 207 -1.54 15.69 -0.11
CA LEU A 207 -2.40 15.84 1.06
C LEU A 207 -2.32 14.57 1.90
N SER A 208 -1.67 14.63 3.06
CA SER A 208 -1.61 13.50 3.99
C SER A 208 -2.68 13.66 5.07
N ASN A 209 -3.51 12.63 5.22
CA ASN A 209 -4.49 12.46 6.32
C ASN A 209 -5.49 13.61 6.44
N GLY A 210 -5.76 14.35 5.35
CA GLY A 210 -6.66 15.50 5.37
C GLY A 210 -6.21 16.67 6.26
N TYR A 211 -4.96 16.67 6.74
CA TYR A 211 -4.45 17.65 7.73
C TYR A 211 -3.23 18.45 7.25
N SER A 212 -2.43 17.85 6.37
CA SER A 212 -1.23 18.52 5.85
C SER A 212 -1.16 18.42 4.34
N ILE A 213 -0.84 19.54 3.70
CA ILE A 213 -0.50 19.59 2.28
C ILE A 213 1.00 19.82 2.20
N THR A 214 1.74 18.87 1.65
CA THR A 214 3.17 19.01 1.37
C THR A 214 3.38 19.30 -0.11
N VAL A 215 4.04 20.41 -0.41
CA VAL A 215 4.48 20.76 -1.76
C VAL A 215 5.98 20.49 -1.89
N TYR A 216 6.37 19.76 -2.93
CA TYR A 216 7.72 19.41 -3.34
C TYR A 216 8.11 20.30 -4.53
N PRO A 217 8.78 21.44 -4.32
CA PRO A 217 8.95 22.46 -5.36
C PRO A 217 9.72 22.01 -6.60
N LYS A 218 10.48 20.90 -6.49
CA LYS A 218 11.24 20.29 -7.59
C LYS A 218 10.44 19.17 -8.29
N GLY A 219 9.15 19.04 -7.98
CA GLY A 219 8.36 17.87 -8.30
C GLY A 219 8.66 16.71 -7.34
N LYS A 220 7.70 15.81 -7.27
CA LYS A 220 7.83 14.43 -6.85
C LYS A 220 8.41 13.68 -8.05
N ASP A 221 9.39 12.83 -7.80
CA ASP A 221 9.93 11.96 -8.83
C ASP A 221 8.79 11.02 -9.32
N PRO A 222 8.50 10.94 -10.64
CA PRO A 222 7.40 10.16 -11.20
C PRO A 222 7.51 8.64 -10.97
N LYS A 223 8.63 8.16 -10.43
CA LYS A 223 8.89 6.73 -10.16
C LYS A 223 8.03 6.08 -9.08
N TYR A 224 7.20 6.83 -8.36
CA TYR A 224 6.59 6.38 -7.08
C TYR A 224 5.06 6.44 -7.06
N GLU A 225 4.44 6.43 -8.25
CA GLU A 225 3.02 6.76 -8.42
C GLU A 225 2.06 5.61 -8.04
N TYR A 226 2.56 4.39 -7.77
CA TYR A 226 1.71 3.21 -7.66
C TYR A 226 2.32 2.20 -6.64
N SER A 227 1.65 2.03 -5.48
CA SER A 227 1.80 1.09 -4.34
C SER A 227 3.22 0.61 -3.99
N MET A 228 3.60 0.84 -2.73
CA MET A 228 4.87 0.38 -2.12
C MET A 228 6.09 0.59 -3.03
N GLY A 229 6.27 1.81 -3.53
CA GLY A 229 7.52 2.22 -4.17
C GLY A 229 8.71 2.17 -3.19
N PRO A 230 9.97 2.15 -3.68
CA PRO A 230 11.13 2.16 -2.80
C PRO A 230 11.06 3.36 -1.85
N LEU A 231 11.37 3.11 -0.57
CA LEU A 231 11.40 4.15 0.46
C LEU A 231 12.33 5.28 0.01
N ARG A 232 11.78 6.50 -0.06
CA ARG A 232 12.51 7.71 -0.42
C ARG A 232 13.56 8.03 0.65
N ASP A 233 14.80 8.36 0.26
CA ASP A 233 15.75 9.03 1.16
C ASP A 233 15.13 10.31 1.71
N ARG A 234 15.18 10.53 3.03
CA ARG A 234 14.59 11.73 3.67
C ARG A 234 15.00 13.02 2.91
N VAL A 235 14.02 13.69 2.31
CA VAL A 235 14.17 14.97 1.61
C VAL A 235 14.48 15.99 2.69
N PRO A 236 15.56 16.77 2.54
CA PRO A 236 15.93 17.80 3.49
C PRO A 236 14.75 18.73 3.80
N ASP A 237 14.66 19.20 5.05
CA ASP A 237 13.54 20.05 5.49
C ASP A 237 13.47 21.38 4.72
N SER A 238 14.58 21.82 4.11
CA SER A 238 14.64 22.99 3.21
C SER A 238 13.88 22.78 1.89
N ASP A 239 13.73 21.52 1.48
CA ASP A 239 13.32 21.13 0.12
C ASP A 239 11.87 20.65 0.08
N HIS A 240 11.15 20.68 1.20
CA HIS A 240 9.71 20.47 1.26
C HIS A 240 9.03 21.64 1.99
N LYS A 241 7.83 21.99 1.54
CA LYS A 241 6.96 22.96 2.25
C LYS A 241 5.73 22.23 2.75
N THR A 242 5.59 22.13 4.06
CA THR A 242 4.40 21.55 4.70
C THR A 242 3.48 22.67 5.16
N TYR A 243 2.26 22.65 4.66
CA TYR A 243 1.16 23.51 5.08
C TYR A 243 0.28 22.71 6.02
N TYR A 244 0.07 23.24 7.22
CA TYR A 244 -0.87 22.67 8.18
C TYR A 244 -2.23 23.34 8.00
N LEU A 245 -3.28 22.52 7.94
CA LEU A 245 -4.65 23.01 7.84
C LEU A 245 -5.10 23.45 9.22
N LYS A 246 -5.35 24.76 9.40
CA LYS A 246 -5.67 25.34 10.71
C LYS A 246 -7.16 25.60 10.91
N TYR A 247 -7.89 25.89 9.84
CA TYR A 247 -9.31 26.24 9.91
C TYR A 247 -10.10 25.67 8.74
N THR A 248 -11.26 25.10 9.06
CA THR A 248 -12.29 24.69 8.09
C THR A 248 -13.53 25.55 8.33
N GLU A 249 -13.91 26.38 7.37
CA GLU A 249 -15.17 27.12 7.37
C GLU A 249 -16.18 26.37 6.49
N VAL A 250 -17.35 26.01 7.07
CA VAL A 250 -18.46 25.41 6.31
C VAL A 250 -19.54 26.48 6.15
N ARG A 251 -19.87 26.84 4.91
CA ARG A 251 -21.00 27.74 4.59
C ARG A 251 -21.85 27.12 3.51
N ALA A 252 -23.14 26.93 3.80
CA ALA A 252 -24.18 26.60 2.81
C ALA A 252 -23.66 25.63 1.74
N ASP A 253 -23.25 24.44 2.19
CA ASP A 253 -22.82 23.31 1.35
C ASP A 253 -21.43 23.42 0.72
N LEU A 254 -20.67 24.46 1.08
CA LEU A 254 -19.29 24.67 0.65
C LEU A 254 -18.35 24.61 1.86
N MET A 255 -17.43 23.65 1.85
CA MET A 255 -16.31 23.60 2.79
C MET A 255 -15.12 24.38 2.21
N ARG A 256 -14.63 25.38 2.93
CA ARG A 256 -13.46 26.18 2.57
C ARG A 256 -12.40 26.09 3.66
N GLN A 257 -11.16 25.76 3.29
CA GLN A 257 -10.05 25.62 4.24
C GLN A 257 -9.01 26.73 4.07
N LEU A 258 -8.47 27.23 5.18
CA LEU A 258 -7.42 28.26 5.21
C LEU A 258 -6.09 27.64 5.70
N PRO A 259 -5.05 27.56 4.86
CA PRO A 259 -3.75 27.03 5.27
C PRO A 259 -2.92 28.08 6.04
N GLN A 260 -2.10 27.65 7.00
CA GLN A 260 -1.04 28.47 7.59
C GLN A 260 0.34 27.92 7.23
N ARG A 261 1.23 28.79 6.73
CA ARG A 261 2.62 28.45 6.39
C ARG A 261 3.51 28.70 7.61
N LYS A 262 4.30 27.70 8.04
CA LYS A 262 5.35 27.91 9.05
C LYS A 262 6.47 28.74 8.38
N HIS A 263 6.71 29.94 8.90
CA HIS A 263 7.55 31.05 8.36
C HIS A 263 6.90 31.95 7.30
N MET A 264 6.06 32.89 7.74
CA MET A 264 6.13 34.34 7.44
C MET A 264 4.97 35.04 8.18
N TYR A 265 5.25 36.08 8.98
CA TYR A 265 4.22 37.04 9.39
C TYR A 265 3.92 37.94 8.20
N LEU A 266 2.66 38.04 7.79
CA LEU A 266 2.19 39.16 6.98
C LEU A 266 0.70 39.36 7.19
N GLU A 267 0.38 40.41 7.94
CA GLU A 267 -0.91 41.06 7.99
C GLU A 267 -1.25 41.61 6.60
N ASN A 268 -2.42 41.24 6.06
CA ASN A 268 -3.34 42.11 5.32
C ASN A 268 -4.48 41.26 4.73
N TYR A 269 -5.71 41.53 5.18
CA TYR A 269 -6.92 40.89 4.68
C TYR A 269 -7.41 41.57 3.40
N LEU A 270 -7.58 40.80 2.32
CA LEU A 270 -8.36 41.18 1.14
C LEU A 270 -9.36 40.06 0.81
N THR A 271 -10.58 40.43 0.46
CA THR A 271 -11.67 39.48 0.21
C THR A 271 -11.62 38.89 -1.20
N VAL A 272 -11.96 37.60 -1.35
CA VAL A 272 -11.86 36.81 -2.61
C VAL A 272 -12.62 37.42 -3.77
N THR A 273 -13.68 38.19 -3.50
CA THR A 273 -14.50 38.86 -4.49
C THR A 273 -13.75 39.97 -5.25
N GLU A 274 -12.78 40.63 -4.60
CA GLU A 274 -11.96 41.67 -5.22
C GLU A 274 -10.84 41.08 -6.10
N ILE A 275 -10.34 39.90 -5.73
CA ILE A 275 -9.35 39.14 -6.50
C ILE A 275 -9.96 38.67 -7.84
N TRP A 276 -11.21 38.21 -7.83
CA TRP A 276 -11.90 37.76 -9.04
C TRP A 276 -12.16 38.92 -10.05
N ARG A 277 -12.53 40.11 -9.57
CA ARG A 277 -12.71 41.30 -10.45
C ARG A 277 -11.40 41.78 -11.06
N SER A 278 -10.28 41.63 -10.35
CA SER A 278 -8.95 42.02 -10.83
C SER A 278 -8.39 41.02 -11.85
N ALA A 279 -8.58 39.72 -11.62
CA ALA A 279 -8.16 38.64 -12.52
C ALA A 279 -8.93 38.68 -13.85
N GLY A 280 -10.25 38.90 -13.82
CA GLY A 280 -11.08 39.02 -15.03
C GLY A 280 -10.72 40.22 -15.92
N LYS A 281 -10.19 41.31 -15.33
CA LYS A 281 -9.70 42.48 -16.09
C LYS A 281 -8.32 42.25 -16.72
N LYS A 282 -7.47 41.42 -16.11
CA LYS A 282 -6.11 41.13 -16.61
C LYS A 282 -6.09 40.03 -17.68
N ALA A 283 -6.96 39.03 -17.60
CA ALA A 283 -7.10 37.98 -18.62
C ALA A 283 -7.49 38.54 -20.00
N LYS A 284 -8.23 39.65 -20.07
CA LYS A 284 -8.56 40.35 -21.33
C LYS A 284 -7.37 41.08 -21.99
N ARG A 285 -6.20 41.18 -21.34
CA ARG A 285 -5.04 41.93 -21.86
C ARG A 285 -3.83 41.06 -22.27
N GLY A 286 -3.97 39.74 -22.28
CA GLY A 286 -3.00 38.84 -22.94
C GLY A 286 -1.58 38.84 -22.36
N SER A 287 -1.40 39.11 -21.07
CA SER A 287 -0.09 39.06 -20.40
C SER A 287 -0.15 38.12 -19.20
N MET A 288 0.48 36.95 -19.32
CA MET A 288 0.80 36.08 -18.19
C MET A 288 2.16 35.42 -18.47
N ASN A 289 3.18 35.79 -17.69
CA ASN A 289 4.47 35.10 -17.61
C ASN A 289 4.53 34.30 -16.30
N HIS A 290 5.20 33.16 -16.33
CA HIS A 290 5.31 32.17 -15.25
C HIS A 290 5.89 32.71 -13.93
N TYR A 291 5.52 32.02 -12.84
CA TYR A 291 6.12 32.00 -11.49
C TYR A 291 5.60 32.91 -10.36
N ALA A 292 4.43 33.57 -10.47
CA ALA A 292 3.89 34.35 -9.34
C ALA A 292 2.44 34.03 -8.89
N ASP A 293 1.73 33.10 -9.53
CA ASP A 293 0.27 32.92 -9.30
C ASP A 293 -0.15 31.63 -8.59
N ILE A 294 0.79 30.81 -8.08
CA ILE A 294 0.47 29.56 -7.37
C ILE A 294 -0.03 29.79 -5.92
N ASP A 295 0.26 30.95 -5.31
CA ASP A 295 -0.24 31.28 -3.95
C ASP A 295 -1.77 31.58 -3.90
N ARG A 296 -2.52 31.34 -4.99
CA ARG A 296 -3.96 31.70 -5.10
C ARG A 296 -4.92 30.59 -5.50
N LEU A 297 -4.47 29.34 -5.69
CA LEU A 297 -5.40 28.23 -5.97
C LEU A 297 -5.84 27.54 -4.67
N LEU A 298 -7.10 27.75 -4.29
CA LEU A 298 -7.80 27.06 -3.21
C LEU A 298 -8.56 25.83 -3.76
N VAL A 299 -8.44 24.69 -3.07
CA VAL A 299 -9.16 23.43 -3.34
C VAL A 299 -10.57 23.50 -2.74
N LEU A 300 -11.58 23.08 -3.51
CA LEU A 300 -12.97 22.89 -3.08
C LEU A 300 -13.27 21.39 -2.94
N LEU A 301 -13.91 20.97 -1.85
CA LEU A 301 -14.57 19.66 -1.74
C LEU A 301 -16.07 19.89 -1.58
N ALA A 302 -16.88 19.25 -2.43
CA ALA A 302 -18.34 19.29 -2.36
C ALA A 302 -18.86 18.16 -1.45
N VAL A 303 -19.82 18.49 -0.59
CA VAL A 303 -20.61 17.52 0.23
C VAL A 303 -21.88 17.17 -0.55
N PRO A 304 -22.33 15.91 -0.65
CA PRO A 304 -23.60 15.59 -1.29
C PRO A 304 -24.78 16.07 -0.41
N PRO A 305 -25.88 16.54 -1.01
CA PRO A 305 -27.00 17.08 -0.24
C PRO A 305 -27.74 15.95 0.50
N SER A 306 -28.01 16.22 1.79
CA SER A 306 -28.94 15.46 2.61
C SER A 306 -30.37 15.88 2.24
N ASP A 307 -31.03 15.15 1.36
CA ASP A 307 -32.48 15.04 1.48
C ASP A 307 -33.07 13.80 0.78
N ASP A 308 -34.02 13.23 1.50
CA ASP A 308 -34.60 11.92 1.31
C ASP A 308 -35.65 11.90 0.17
N ARG A 309 -35.87 10.72 -0.41
CA ARG A 309 -36.86 10.35 -1.46
C ARG A 309 -36.42 10.48 -2.93
N ARG A 310 -35.59 9.54 -3.36
CA ARG A 310 -35.84 8.63 -4.51
C ARG A 310 -34.64 7.66 -4.61
N ALA A 311 -34.77 6.54 -3.92
CA ALA A 311 -33.99 5.35 -4.24
C ALA A 311 -34.53 4.78 -5.55
N GLU A 312 -33.76 4.85 -6.63
CA GLU A 312 -33.80 3.88 -7.72
C GLU A 312 -32.52 4.01 -8.58
N SER A 313 -31.72 2.95 -8.55
CA SER A 313 -30.61 2.61 -9.45
C SER A 313 -29.52 3.65 -9.71
N PHE A 314 -28.52 3.72 -8.84
CA PHE A 314 -27.14 4.00 -9.26
C PHE A 314 -26.19 3.12 -8.45
N GLY A 315 -25.66 2.07 -9.08
CA GLY A 315 -24.63 1.21 -8.52
C GLY A 315 -23.32 1.98 -8.40
N THR A 316 -22.88 2.23 -7.18
CA THR A 316 -21.61 2.89 -6.87
C THR A 316 -20.47 1.91 -7.15
N ARG A 317 -19.76 2.09 -8.27
CA ARG A 317 -18.48 1.41 -8.54
C ARG A 317 -17.39 2.09 -7.72
N TYR A 318 -16.81 1.38 -6.76
CA TYR A 318 -15.51 1.70 -6.19
C TYR A 318 -14.50 0.70 -6.76
N ALA A 319 -13.60 1.16 -7.61
CA ALA A 319 -12.49 0.37 -8.13
C ALA A 319 -11.25 0.64 -7.25
N CYS A 320 -10.73 -0.41 -6.59
CA CYS A 320 -9.38 -0.43 -6.07
C CYS A 320 -8.42 -0.57 -7.27
N LEU A 321 -7.53 0.41 -7.47
CA LEU A 321 -6.54 0.38 -8.54
C LEU A 321 -5.16 0.05 -7.97
N ASP A 322 -4.77 -1.21 -8.19
CA ASP A 322 -3.46 -1.80 -7.90
C ASP A 322 -2.42 -1.47 -8.98
N THR A 323 -1.16 -1.80 -8.72
CA THR A 323 0.00 -1.10 -9.29
C THR A 323 0.93 -2.04 -10.02
N VAL A 324 1.04 -1.78 -11.33
CA VAL A 324 1.53 -2.66 -12.40
C VAL A 324 0.74 -3.98 -12.37
N TRP A 325 -0.48 -4.00 -12.90
CA TRP A 325 -0.79 -3.76 -14.30
C TRP A 325 -1.81 -2.65 -14.48
N ARG A 326 -1.39 -1.51 -15.03
CA ARG A 326 -2.35 -0.52 -15.52
C ARG A 326 -2.91 -1.00 -16.85
N GLU A 327 -4.23 -0.88 -16.99
CA GLU A 327 -5.04 -1.21 -18.16
C GLU A 327 -4.77 -0.37 -19.43
N ASP A 328 -3.73 0.48 -19.45
CA ASP A 328 -3.50 1.42 -20.56
C ASP A 328 -2.31 1.10 -21.48
N ASP A 329 -1.51 0.06 -21.21
CA ASP A 329 -0.27 -0.20 -22.00
C ASP A 329 -0.34 -1.37 -23.00
N VAL A 330 -1.38 -2.23 -23.01
CA VAL A 330 -1.44 -3.38 -23.97
C VAL A 330 -2.86 -3.73 -24.47
N HIS A 331 -3.91 -2.98 -24.10
CA HIS A 331 -5.28 -3.51 -24.24
C HIS A 331 -5.93 -3.50 -25.64
N ARG A 332 -5.18 -3.48 -26.76
CA ARG A 332 -5.86 -3.62 -28.08
C ARG A 332 -5.25 -4.39 -29.23
N GLU A 333 -4.02 -4.93 -29.16
CA GLU A 333 -3.45 -5.57 -30.37
C GLU A 333 -2.84 -6.97 -30.25
N LEU A 334 -2.86 -7.63 -29.09
CA LEU A 334 -2.35 -9.00 -28.95
C LEU A 334 -3.46 -10.04 -28.75
N SER A 335 -4.44 -10.07 -29.65
CA SER A 335 -5.40 -11.19 -29.71
C SER A 335 -5.38 -11.80 -31.12
N PRO A 336 -5.07 -13.11 -31.28
CA PRO A 336 -5.27 -13.77 -32.55
C PRO A 336 -6.79 -13.85 -32.80
N ARG A 337 -7.27 -13.12 -33.82
CA ARG A 337 -8.65 -13.25 -34.30
C ARG A 337 -8.93 -14.70 -34.68
N ILE A 338 -9.65 -15.43 -33.82
CA ILE A 338 -10.36 -16.65 -34.21
C ILE A 338 -11.44 -16.22 -35.22
N LYS A 339 -11.12 -16.34 -36.51
CA LYS A 339 -12.09 -16.13 -37.59
C LYS A 339 -13.00 -17.35 -37.67
N THR A 340 -14.16 -17.30 -37.02
CA THR A 340 -15.32 -18.09 -37.44
C THR A 340 -15.93 -17.40 -38.67
N GLY A 341 -15.73 -18.01 -39.83
CA GLY A 341 -16.23 -17.49 -41.10
C GLY A 341 -17.73 -17.73 -41.26
N ILE A 342 -18.51 -16.66 -41.28
CA ILE A 342 -19.81 -16.64 -41.98
C ILE A 342 -19.84 -15.36 -42.84
N LYS A 343 -19.88 -15.56 -44.16
CA LYS A 343 -19.92 -14.52 -45.20
C LYS A 343 -21.36 -14.10 -45.49
N THR A 344 -21.64 -12.81 -45.35
CA THR A 344 -22.65 -12.02 -46.10
C THR A 344 -22.17 -10.57 -46.03
N GLY A 345 -21.95 -9.74 -47.06
CA GLY A 345 -22.28 -9.71 -48.47
C GLY A 345 -22.68 -8.28 -48.82
N LYS A 346 -21.87 -7.56 -49.62
CA LYS A 346 -22.17 -6.29 -50.37
C LYS A 346 -22.46 -5.01 -49.54
N ALA A 347 -22.19 -3.77 -49.94
CA ALA A 347 -21.51 -3.16 -51.09
C ALA A 347 -21.17 -1.67 -50.78
N THR A 348 -20.09 -1.20 -51.41
CA THR A 348 -19.70 0.17 -51.83
C THR A 348 -20.65 1.36 -51.60
N SER A 349 -20.10 2.51 -51.15
CA SER A 349 -20.02 3.72 -51.99
C SER A 349 -19.07 4.78 -51.43
N SER A 350 -18.40 5.46 -52.35
CA SER A 350 -17.40 6.51 -52.24
C SER A 350 -18.02 7.90 -52.05
N PHE A 351 -17.38 8.79 -51.29
CA PHE A 351 -17.47 10.23 -51.55
C PHE A 351 -16.17 10.95 -51.18
N THR A 352 -15.61 11.64 -52.16
CA THR A 352 -14.44 12.53 -52.07
C THR A 352 -14.89 13.97 -51.82
N SER A 353 -14.27 14.66 -50.86
CA SER A 353 -14.11 16.12 -50.94
C SER A 353 -12.84 16.57 -50.23
N ARG A 354 -12.00 17.30 -50.98
CA ARG A 354 -10.74 17.91 -50.56
C ARG A 354 -10.98 19.20 -49.76
N ASN A 355 -10.21 19.32 -48.68
CA ASN A 355 -9.34 20.44 -48.29
C ASN A 355 -9.86 21.72 -47.59
N LEU A 356 -9.10 21.99 -46.49
CA LEU A 356 -8.61 23.26 -45.93
C LEU A 356 -9.48 23.97 -44.88
N SER A 357 -9.12 23.83 -43.59
CA SER A 357 -8.40 24.90 -42.88
C SER A 357 -8.00 24.55 -41.44
N ARG A 358 -6.69 24.63 -41.17
CA ARG A 358 -6.02 25.04 -39.91
C ARG A 358 -6.31 24.27 -38.62
N ASP A 359 -5.51 23.22 -38.39
CA ASP A 359 -5.19 22.73 -37.05
C ASP A 359 -4.06 23.55 -36.40
N ARG A 360 -4.32 24.03 -35.18
CA ARG A 360 -3.29 24.40 -34.19
C ARG A 360 -3.22 23.24 -33.20
N GLN A 361 -2.12 22.49 -33.21
CA GLN A 361 -1.79 21.55 -32.15
C GLN A 361 -1.45 22.28 -30.84
N PRO A 362 -1.88 21.77 -29.67
CA PRO A 362 -1.13 21.86 -28.44
C PRO A 362 -0.26 20.61 -28.26
N SER A 363 0.97 20.84 -27.82
CA SER A 363 2.03 19.85 -27.59
C SER A 363 1.63 18.72 -26.64
N SER A 364 1.56 17.49 -27.16
CA SER A 364 1.43 16.23 -26.41
C SER A 364 2.78 15.80 -25.81
N SER A 365 2.76 15.42 -24.54
CA SER A 365 3.81 14.61 -23.91
C SER A 365 4.05 13.31 -24.70
N ARG A 366 5.30 13.00 -25.03
CA ARG A 366 5.71 11.76 -25.72
C ARG A 366 5.28 10.53 -24.91
N ARG A 367 4.33 9.75 -25.43
CA ARG A 367 4.21 8.31 -25.16
C ARG A 367 5.29 7.61 -26.00
N GLU A 368 6.09 6.73 -25.39
CA GLU A 368 6.99 5.84 -26.10
C GLU A 368 6.20 4.59 -26.53
N ASP A 369 5.68 4.60 -27.76
CA ASP A 369 5.18 3.39 -28.40
C ASP A 369 6.39 2.50 -28.74
N TRP A 370 6.50 1.34 -28.09
CA TRP A 370 7.47 0.30 -28.47
C TRP A 370 7.10 -0.27 -29.84
N ASP A 371 8.07 -0.36 -30.74
CA ASP A 371 7.89 -1.07 -32.01
C ASP A 371 7.70 -2.59 -31.78
N THR A 372 7.13 -3.27 -32.79
CA THR A 372 6.86 -4.71 -32.74
C THR A 372 8.15 -5.52 -32.51
N ASP A 373 9.26 -5.11 -33.12
CA ASP A 373 10.55 -5.79 -33.01
C ASP A 373 11.07 -5.78 -31.56
N THR A 374 10.85 -4.69 -30.81
CA THR A 374 11.26 -4.63 -29.41
C THR A 374 10.38 -5.50 -28.51
N LYS A 375 9.08 -5.64 -28.83
CA LYS A 375 8.17 -6.52 -28.10
C LYS A 375 8.53 -7.99 -28.30
N ASP A 376 8.80 -8.38 -29.54
CA ASP A 376 9.21 -9.74 -29.89
C ASP A 376 10.54 -10.10 -29.20
N LEU A 377 11.49 -9.15 -29.21
CA LEU A 377 12.76 -9.29 -28.50
C LEU A 377 12.58 -9.47 -26.98
N LEU A 378 11.75 -8.63 -26.36
CA LEU A 378 11.48 -8.72 -24.92
C LEU A 378 10.85 -10.06 -24.55
N GLN A 379 9.91 -10.54 -25.35
CA GLN A 379 9.28 -11.83 -25.16
C GLN A 379 10.30 -12.98 -25.28
N GLU A 380 11.13 -12.98 -26.34
CA GLU A 380 12.22 -13.96 -26.54
C GLU A 380 13.16 -13.98 -25.33
N LEU A 381 13.53 -12.81 -24.79
CA LEU A 381 14.39 -12.70 -23.63
C LEU A 381 13.75 -13.27 -22.37
N CYS A 382 12.48 -12.95 -22.12
CA CYS A 382 11.74 -13.46 -20.97
C CYS A 382 11.62 -14.99 -21.03
N GLU A 383 11.18 -15.54 -22.16
CA GLU A 383 11.03 -16.98 -22.36
C GLU A 383 12.37 -17.71 -22.15
N GLY A 384 13.44 -17.24 -22.80
CA GLY A 384 14.76 -17.85 -22.70
C GLY A 384 15.32 -17.86 -21.27
N VAL A 385 15.21 -16.73 -20.55
CA VAL A 385 15.66 -16.65 -19.14
C VAL A 385 14.82 -17.54 -18.23
N ILE A 386 13.51 -17.59 -18.42
CA ILE A 386 12.62 -18.43 -17.59
C ILE A 386 12.89 -19.91 -17.85
N HIS A 387 13.04 -20.33 -19.11
CA HIS A 387 13.40 -21.70 -19.45
C HIS A 387 14.73 -22.11 -18.80
N TYR A 388 15.70 -21.21 -18.77
CA TYR A 388 16.97 -21.48 -18.10
C TYR A 388 16.84 -21.58 -16.57
N ILE A 389 16.04 -20.71 -15.94
CA ILE A 389 15.73 -20.83 -14.50
C ILE A 389 15.08 -22.20 -14.20
N LEU A 390 14.12 -22.63 -15.02
CA LEU A 390 13.43 -23.90 -14.84
C LEU A 390 14.36 -25.10 -15.06
N SER A 391 15.33 -25.01 -15.98
CA SER A 391 16.31 -26.09 -16.20
C SER A 391 17.25 -26.25 -15.01
N LEU A 392 17.66 -25.16 -14.36
CA LEU A 392 18.41 -25.21 -13.11
C LEU A 392 17.55 -25.79 -11.98
N ASP A 393 16.28 -25.40 -11.89
CA ASP A 393 15.36 -25.98 -10.91
C ASP A 393 15.17 -27.50 -11.08
N GLU A 394 15.14 -28.01 -12.31
CA GLU A 394 15.08 -29.45 -12.55
C GLU A 394 16.31 -30.20 -12.02
N ARG A 395 17.50 -29.58 -12.11
CA ARG A 395 18.77 -30.14 -11.62
C ARG A 395 18.91 -30.03 -10.10
N PHE A 396 18.53 -28.90 -9.51
CA PHE A 396 18.78 -28.58 -8.10
C PHE A 396 17.56 -28.71 -7.18
N ARG A 397 16.36 -28.87 -7.73
CA ARG A 397 15.09 -29.03 -7.00
C ARG A 397 14.87 -27.94 -5.96
N PHE A 398 14.85 -26.68 -6.40
CA PHE A 398 14.61 -25.56 -5.51
C PHE A 398 13.19 -25.59 -4.94
N GLU A 399 13.01 -24.95 -3.79
CA GLU A 399 11.67 -24.69 -3.29
C GLU A 399 10.90 -23.81 -4.27
N HIS A 400 9.61 -24.08 -4.47
CA HIS A 400 8.78 -23.33 -5.42
C HIS A 400 8.88 -21.81 -5.21
N LYS A 401 8.89 -21.34 -3.95
CA LYS A 401 9.00 -19.91 -3.62
C LYS A 401 10.25 -19.25 -4.22
N VAL A 402 11.36 -19.98 -4.32
CA VAL A 402 12.62 -19.50 -4.91
C VAL A 402 12.48 -19.36 -6.41
N VAL A 403 11.90 -20.36 -7.09
CA VAL A 403 11.69 -20.34 -8.54
C VAL A 403 10.78 -19.18 -8.95
N PHE A 404 9.64 -19.03 -8.28
CA PHE A 404 8.71 -17.92 -8.57
C PHE A 404 9.32 -16.55 -8.26
N ALA A 405 10.13 -16.43 -7.20
CA ALA A 405 10.85 -15.20 -6.90
C ALA A 405 11.89 -14.88 -7.98
N ALA A 406 12.68 -15.86 -8.42
CA ALA A 406 13.69 -15.69 -9.48
C ALA A 406 13.05 -15.25 -10.80
N VAL A 407 11.92 -15.86 -11.20
CA VAL A 407 11.18 -15.46 -12.41
C VAL A 407 10.64 -14.03 -12.28
N ASN A 408 10.07 -13.66 -11.14
CA ASN A 408 9.58 -12.30 -10.90
C ASN A 408 10.73 -11.27 -10.99
N ILE A 409 11.90 -11.58 -10.43
CA ILE A 409 13.09 -10.74 -10.54
C ILE A 409 13.53 -10.61 -12.01
N ALA A 410 13.55 -11.71 -12.76
CA ALA A 410 13.92 -11.73 -14.17
C ALA A 410 12.99 -10.85 -15.01
N LEU A 411 11.67 -11.04 -14.91
CA LEU A 411 10.68 -10.26 -15.64
C LEU A 411 10.85 -8.76 -15.38
N ARG A 412 10.98 -8.35 -14.12
CA ARG A 412 11.17 -6.93 -13.75
C ARG A 412 12.50 -6.35 -14.23
N ALA A 413 13.53 -7.18 -14.34
CA ALA A 413 14.84 -6.77 -14.83
C ALA A 413 14.83 -6.59 -16.35
N ILE A 414 14.18 -7.51 -17.08
CA ILE A 414 14.13 -7.54 -18.55
C ILE A 414 13.20 -6.45 -19.10
N LEU A 415 12.05 -6.22 -18.47
CA LEU A 415 11.06 -5.19 -18.86
C LEU A 415 11.58 -3.74 -18.73
N LYS A 416 12.83 -3.53 -18.28
CA LYS A 416 13.57 -2.27 -18.40
C LYS A 416 14.70 -2.44 -19.42
N PRO A 417 14.38 -2.40 -20.73
CA PRO A 417 15.23 -2.93 -21.80
C PRO A 417 16.48 -2.11 -22.10
N GLU A 418 16.77 -1.03 -21.37
CA GLU A 418 17.99 -0.24 -21.56
C GLU A 418 19.24 -1.14 -21.45
N LYS A 419 19.68 -1.66 -22.61
CA LYS A 419 20.93 -2.39 -22.88
C LYS A 419 21.10 -3.79 -22.27
N TRP A 420 20.16 -4.72 -22.49
CA TRP A 420 20.42 -6.17 -22.26
C TRP A 420 21.17 -6.83 -23.42
N ALA A 421 20.74 -6.57 -24.65
CA ALA A 421 21.21 -7.28 -25.84
C ALA A 421 22.57 -6.82 -26.38
N ILE A 422 23.23 -5.84 -25.76
CA ILE A 422 24.42 -5.17 -26.33
C ILE A 422 25.73 -5.84 -25.90
N PHE A 423 25.72 -6.75 -24.91
CA PHE A 423 26.96 -7.12 -24.20
C PHE A 423 27.30 -8.62 -24.12
N GLU A 424 26.47 -9.54 -24.63
CA GLU A 424 26.77 -10.99 -24.58
C GLU A 424 26.99 -11.60 -25.96
N PRO A 425 27.93 -12.58 -26.09
CA PRO A 425 28.28 -13.19 -27.37
C PRO A 425 27.17 -14.05 -27.98
N THR A 426 26.30 -14.67 -27.15
CA THR A 426 25.13 -15.42 -27.60
C THR A 426 23.92 -15.24 -26.67
N ARG A 427 22.74 -15.67 -27.12
CA ARG A 427 21.50 -15.64 -26.33
C ARG A 427 21.55 -16.58 -25.14
N GLU A 428 22.12 -17.76 -25.32
CA GLU A 428 22.26 -18.79 -24.29
C GLU A 428 23.14 -18.29 -23.14
N VAL A 429 24.22 -17.59 -23.47
CA VAL A 429 25.10 -16.93 -22.49
C VAL A 429 24.35 -15.87 -21.70
N LEU A 430 23.51 -15.06 -22.37
CA LEU A 430 22.67 -14.09 -21.70
C LEU A 430 21.63 -14.75 -20.78
N TYR A 431 20.93 -15.78 -21.24
CA TYR A 431 19.93 -16.49 -20.45
C TYR A 431 20.54 -17.10 -19.20
N ALA A 432 21.70 -17.75 -19.35
CA ALA A 432 22.44 -18.33 -18.25
C ALA A 432 22.88 -17.29 -17.23
N LYS A 433 23.44 -16.18 -17.72
CA LYS A 433 23.94 -15.07 -16.89
C LYS A 433 22.83 -14.43 -16.06
N VAL A 434 21.71 -14.09 -16.70
CA VAL A 434 20.56 -13.44 -16.04
C VAL A 434 19.82 -14.42 -15.14
N GLY A 435 19.51 -15.62 -15.64
CA GLY A 435 18.77 -16.64 -14.90
C GLY A 435 19.48 -17.07 -13.62
N SER A 436 20.79 -17.35 -13.70
CA SER A 436 21.59 -17.72 -12.53
C SER A 436 21.74 -16.57 -11.53
N ALA A 437 21.87 -15.32 -12.01
CA ALA A 437 21.90 -14.16 -11.11
C ALA A 437 20.57 -14.01 -10.36
N CYS A 438 19.43 -14.14 -11.06
CA CYS A 438 18.10 -14.07 -10.45
C CYS A 438 17.88 -15.17 -9.40
N LEU A 439 18.31 -16.41 -9.68
CA LEU A 439 18.24 -17.51 -8.72
C LEU A 439 19.15 -17.29 -7.50
N ASP A 440 20.38 -16.80 -7.68
CA ASP A 440 21.28 -16.42 -6.57
C ASP A 440 20.62 -15.38 -5.65
N MET A 441 19.98 -14.36 -6.24
CA MET A 441 19.23 -13.36 -5.47
C MET A 441 18.03 -13.96 -4.73
N ALA A 442 17.27 -14.85 -5.38
CA ALA A 442 16.07 -15.47 -4.81
C ALA A 442 16.39 -16.45 -3.67
N LEU A 443 17.54 -17.13 -3.71
CA LEU A 443 17.96 -18.07 -2.66
C LEU A 443 18.35 -17.37 -1.36
N GLY A 444 18.75 -16.09 -1.42
CA GLY A 444 19.19 -15.31 -0.28
C GLY A 444 20.49 -15.84 0.35
N LEU A 445 21.21 -14.97 1.06
CA LEU A 445 22.50 -15.30 1.68
C LEU A 445 22.31 -16.03 3.02
N THR A 446 21.75 -17.25 3.02
CA THR A 446 21.82 -18.14 4.19
C THR A 446 23.02 -19.10 4.08
N ALA A 447 23.59 -19.51 5.22
CA ALA A 447 24.71 -20.45 5.23
C ALA A 447 24.37 -21.80 4.58
N VAL A 448 23.09 -22.22 4.64
CA VAL A 448 22.59 -23.47 4.05
C VAL A 448 22.58 -23.42 2.52
N HIS A 449 22.31 -22.24 1.93
CA HIS A 449 22.22 -22.11 0.47
C HIS A 449 23.56 -21.87 -0.22
N ARG A 450 24.64 -21.55 0.50
CA ARG A 450 25.93 -21.18 -0.11
C ARG A 450 26.50 -22.29 -1.02
N ALA A 451 26.51 -23.53 -0.55
CA ALA A 451 27.03 -24.66 -1.35
C ALA A 451 26.17 -24.95 -2.59
N ILE A 452 24.85 -24.78 -2.47
CA ILE A 452 23.92 -24.94 -3.60
C ILE A 452 24.13 -23.83 -4.63
N VAL A 453 24.29 -22.58 -4.17
CA VAL A 453 24.58 -21.42 -5.02
C VAL A 453 25.89 -21.62 -5.76
N GLU A 454 26.97 -22.03 -5.09
CA GLU A 454 28.26 -22.30 -5.73
C GLU A 454 28.14 -23.37 -6.83
N ALA A 455 27.52 -24.51 -6.54
CA ALA A 455 27.30 -25.57 -7.52
C ALA A 455 26.40 -25.13 -8.70
N MET A 456 25.36 -24.33 -8.42
CA MET A 456 24.48 -23.76 -9.45
C MET A 456 25.24 -22.80 -10.37
N LEU A 457 26.06 -21.92 -9.81
CA LEU A 457 26.85 -20.96 -10.57
C LEU A 457 27.93 -21.65 -11.40
N GLU A 458 28.60 -22.68 -10.86
CA GLU A 458 29.53 -23.52 -11.63
C GLU A 458 28.83 -24.23 -12.79
N THR A 459 27.61 -24.74 -12.55
CA THR A 459 26.79 -25.35 -13.60
C THR A 459 26.50 -24.35 -14.73
N ALA A 460 26.21 -23.09 -14.40
CA ALA A 460 25.97 -22.06 -15.41
C ALA A 460 27.22 -21.67 -16.22
N VAL A 461 28.38 -21.68 -15.57
CA VAL A 461 29.67 -21.55 -16.26
C VAL A 461 29.89 -22.73 -17.21
N MET A 462 29.54 -23.95 -16.81
CA MET A 462 29.68 -25.14 -17.65
C MET A 462 28.69 -25.18 -18.81
N ASP A 463 27.41 -24.84 -18.58
CA ASP A 463 26.35 -24.84 -19.59
C ASP A 463 26.61 -23.83 -20.73
N THR A 464 27.53 -22.89 -20.52
CA THR A 464 27.94 -21.88 -21.53
C THR A 464 29.31 -22.16 -22.15
N ASP A 465 29.82 -23.39 -22.05
CA ASP A 465 31.17 -23.77 -22.48
C ASP A 465 32.26 -22.84 -21.91
N ARG A 466 32.05 -22.38 -20.67
CA ARG A 466 32.91 -21.42 -19.95
C ARG A 466 33.03 -20.04 -20.60
N GLN A 467 32.08 -19.66 -21.46
CA GLN A 467 31.96 -18.28 -21.95
C GLN A 467 31.53 -17.32 -20.82
N LEU A 468 30.81 -17.82 -19.81
CA LEU A 468 30.57 -17.09 -18.56
C LEU A 468 31.64 -17.35 -17.52
N SER A 469 31.93 -16.33 -16.71
CA SER A 469 32.65 -16.47 -15.45
C SER A 469 31.71 -16.24 -14.26
N MET A 470 32.06 -16.77 -13.10
CA MET A 470 31.30 -16.55 -11.86
C MET A 470 31.23 -15.06 -11.51
N ASP A 471 32.33 -14.32 -11.70
CA ASP A 471 32.38 -12.86 -11.52
C ASP A 471 31.43 -12.12 -12.47
N SER A 472 31.26 -12.61 -13.70
CA SER A 472 30.30 -12.06 -14.67
C SER A 472 28.86 -12.22 -14.16
N ILE A 473 28.51 -13.36 -13.56
CA ILE A 473 27.19 -13.58 -12.98
C ILE A 473 26.97 -12.71 -11.73
N LEU A 474 27.96 -12.64 -10.83
CA LEU A 474 27.88 -11.82 -9.61
C LEU A 474 27.82 -10.32 -9.90
N SER A 475 28.54 -9.83 -10.90
CA SER A 475 28.43 -8.43 -11.35
C SER A 475 27.07 -8.14 -11.99
N THR A 476 26.48 -9.12 -12.69
CA THR A 476 25.12 -9.01 -13.25
C THR A 476 24.07 -8.86 -12.18
N ARG A 477 24.23 -9.58 -11.05
CA ARG A 477 23.37 -9.40 -9.88
C ARG A 477 23.31 -7.95 -9.43
N ALA A 478 24.44 -7.23 -9.36
CA ALA A 478 24.44 -5.82 -9.01
C ALA A 478 23.67 -4.95 -10.03
N SER A 479 23.80 -5.26 -11.33
CA SER A 479 23.04 -4.57 -12.38
C SER A 479 21.53 -4.83 -12.28
N ILE A 480 21.13 -6.08 -12.05
CA ILE A 480 19.73 -6.45 -11.86
C ILE A 480 19.16 -5.75 -10.63
N LEU A 481 19.87 -5.79 -9.50
CA LEU A 481 19.46 -5.11 -8.27
C LEU A 481 19.21 -3.63 -8.53
N HIS A 482 20.11 -2.95 -9.23
CA HIS A 482 19.91 -1.54 -9.57
C HIS A 482 18.66 -1.33 -10.45
N ARG A 483 18.44 -2.18 -11.46
CA ARG A 483 17.27 -2.08 -12.36
C ARG A 483 15.95 -2.29 -11.65
N ILE A 484 15.88 -3.26 -10.75
CA ILE A 484 14.66 -3.55 -9.97
C ILE A 484 14.50 -2.66 -8.74
N GLY A 485 15.40 -1.69 -8.52
CA GLY A 485 15.35 -0.78 -7.37
C GLY A 485 15.66 -1.47 -6.05
N HIS A 486 16.51 -2.51 -6.07
CA HIS A 486 16.88 -3.36 -4.94
C HIS A 486 15.70 -4.15 -4.31
N CYS A 487 14.54 -4.16 -4.97
CA CYS A 487 13.35 -4.89 -4.53
C CYS A 487 13.40 -6.36 -4.99
N VAL A 488 14.15 -7.20 -4.29
CA VAL A 488 14.20 -8.66 -4.54
C VAL A 488 12.94 -9.36 -4.01
N ASN A 489 12.34 -8.82 -2.94
CA ASN A 489 11.14 -9.35 -2.30
C ASN A 489 9.89 -8.77 -2.98
N GLY A 490 9.24 -9.58 -3.82
CA GLY A 490 7.91 -9.29 -4.34
C GLY A 490 6.94 -10.41 -3.98
N SER A 491 5.65 -10.09 -3.88
CA SER A 491 4.60 -11.09 -3.70
C SER A 491 4.62 -12.08 -4.87
N THR A 492 4.79 -13.36 -4.57
CA THR A 492 4.75 -14.45 -5.56
C THR A 492 3.42 -15.20 -5.47
N PRO A 493 3.01 -15.92 -6.52
CA PRO A 493 1.83 -16.79 -6.46
C PRO A 493 1.85 -17.76 -5.25
N ILE A 494 3.03 -18.17 -4.78
CA ILE A 494 3.16 -19.04 -3.62
C ILE A 494 2.61 -18.41 -2.34
N HIS A 495 2.78 -17.10 -2.13
CA HIS A 495 2.26 -16.44 -0.92
C HIS A 495 0.73 -16.48 -0.87
N PHE A 496 0.07 -16.26 -2.00
CA PHE A 496 -1.39 -16.34 -2.09
C PHE A 496 -1.89 -17.79 -2.02
N LEU A 497 -1.15 -18.73 -2.61
CA LEU A 497 -1.50 -20.15 -2.50
C LEU A 497 -1.34 -20.66 -1.07
N ASP A 498 -0.31 -20.23 -0.34
CA ASP A 498 -0.11 -20.57 1.08
C ASP A 498 -1.23 -20.00 1.97
N PHE A 499 -1.78 -18.85 1.59
CA PHE A 499 -2.96 -18.28 2.27
C PHE A 499 -4.22 -19.11 2.03
N VAL A 500 -4.47 -19.55 0.79
CA VAL A 500 -5.68 -20.29 0.41
C VAL A 500 -5.61 -21.76 0.82
N TYR A 501 -4.49 -22.40 0.55
CA TYR A 501 -4.22 -23.81 0.83
C TYR A 501 -2.87 -23.93 1.55
N PRO A 502 -2.84 -23.78 2.89
CA PRO A 502 -1.61 -23.83 3.66
C PRO A 502 -0.81 -25.13 3.45
N PRO A 503 0.54 -25.07 3.41
CA PRO A 503 1.37 -26.26 3.23
C PRO A 503 1.21 -27.30 4.33
N ASP A 504 0.78 -26.89 5.52
CA ASP A 504 0.52 -27.73 6.70
C ASP A 504 -0.96 -28.13 6.84
N SER A 505 -1.78 -27.92 5.80
CA SER A 505 -3.16 -28.41 5.79
C SER A 505 -3.20 -29.91 6.10
N ARG A 506 -4.11 -30.29 6.99
CA ARG A 506 -4.34 -31.69 7.39
C ARG A 506 -5.33 -32.42 6.49
N THR A 507 -5.97 -31.74 5.53
CA THR A 507 -6.96 -32.38 4.68
C THR A 507 -6.27 -32.93 3.41
N PRO A 508 -6.40 -34.24 3.10
CA PRO A 508 -5.79 -34.81 1.90
C PRO A 508 -6.25 -34.13 0.61
N LEU A 509 -7.48 -33.59 0.60
CA LEU A 509 -8.03 -32.90 -0.55
C LEU A 509 -7.33 -31.54 -0.78
N GLU A 510 -7.12 -30.73 0.25
CA GLU A 510 -6.42 -29.45 0.09
C GLU A 510 -4.95 -29.65 -0.29
N GLN A 511 -4.30 -30.69 0.25
CA GLN A 511 -2.94 -31.07 -0.18
C GLN A 511 -2.89 -31.44 -1.66
N TYR A 512 -3.87 -32.22 -2.15
CA TYR A 512 -3.99 -32.56 -3.57
C TYR A 512 -4.25 -31.33 -4.44
N ILE A 513 -5.20 -30.47 -4.05
CA ILE A 513 -5.52 -29.24 -4.80
C ILE A 513 -4.27 -28.34 -4.85
N ARG A 514 -3.60 -28.12 -3.71
CA ARG A 514 -2.37 -27.35 -3.64
C ARG A 514 -1.31 -27.89 -4.61
N PHE A 515 -1.10 -29.21 -4.63
CA PHE A 515 -0.15 -29.83 -5.54
C PHE A 515 -0.49 -29.60 -7.01
N GLU A 516 -1.76 -29.77 -7.41
CA GLU A 516 -2.19 -29.50 -8.79
C GLU A 516 -2.09 -28.02 -9.14
N VAL A 517 -2.45 -27.12 -8.23
CA VAL A 517 -2.32 -25.67 -8.45
C VAL A 517 -0.86 -25.26 -8.62
N LEU A 518 0.07 -25.80 -7.82
CA LEU A 518 1.51 -25.58 -8.02
C LEU A 518 1.98 -26.06 -9.40
N ARG A 519 1.46 -27.20 -9.87
CA ARG A 519 1.78 -27.74 -11.20
C ARG A 519 1.28 -26.82 -12.32
N VAL A 520 0.06 -26.32 -12.20
CA VAL A 520 -0.55 -25.37 -13.15
C VAL A 520 0.20 -24.04 -13.15
N LEU A 521 0.47 -23.46 -11.97
CA LEU A 521 1.22 -22.21 -11.84
C LEU A 521 2.64 -22.32 -12.40
N ARG A 522 3.30 -23.48 -12.24
CA ARG A 522 4.63 -23.72 -12.81
C ARG A 522 4.59 -23.76 -14.34
N ALA A 523 3.55 -24.38 -14.93
CA ALA A 523 3.37 -24.37 -16.37
C ALA A 523 3.07 -22.96 -16.89
N ALA A 524 2.34 -22.14 -16.12
CA ALA A 524 2.04 -20.76 -16.47
C ALA A 524 3.28 -19.85 -16.56
N LEU A 525 4.40 -20.21 -15.92
CA LEU A 525 5.62 -19.38 -15.93
C LEU A 525 6.22 -19.22 -17.34
N VAL A 526 6.00 -20.16 -18.25
CA VAL A 526 6.53 -20.09 -19.62
C VAL A 526 5.52 -19.53 -20.63
N GLU A 527 4.31 -19.19 -20.20
CA GLU A 527 3.26 -18.69 -21.08
C GLU A 527 3.19 -17.14 -20.97
N PRO A 528 3.57 -16.39 -22.02
CA PRO A 528 3.70 -14.93 -21.97
C PRO A 528 2.42 -14.21 -21.58
N SER A 529 1.26 -14.80 -21.89
CA SER A 529 -0.06 -14.29 -21.52
C SER A 529 -0.21 -14.12 -19.99
N PHE A 530 0.59 -14.84 -19.18
CA PHE A 530 0.57 -14.71 -17.72
C PHE A 530 1.49 -13.63 -17.18
N PHE A 531 2.41 -13.10 -17.99
CA PHE A 531 3.28 -12.03 -17.51
C PHE A 531 2.44 -10.82 -17.11
N SER A 532 1.29 -10.59 -17.77
CA SER A 532 0.34 -9.52 -17.46
C SER A 532 -0.58 -9.76 -16.26
N CYS A 533 -0.51 -10.92 -15.62
CA CYS A 533 -1.39 -11.26 -14.52
C CYS A 533 -0.74 -10.90 -13.18
N SER A 534 -1.55 -10.44 -12.21
CA SER A 534 -1.08 -10.31 -10.84
C SER A 534 -0.88 -11.71 -10.21
N ALA A 535 -0.02 -11.81 -9.20
CA ALA A 535 0.20 -13.07 -8.49
C ALA A 535 -1.09 -13.64 -7.87
N SER A 536 -2.01 -12.76 -7.40
CA SER A 536 -3.32 -13.16 -6.88
C SER A 536 -4.26 -13.66 -7.97
N GLN A 537 -4.27 -13.02 -9.15
CA GLN A 537 -5.03 -13.48 -10.32
C GLN A 537 -4.55 -14.84 -10.82
N MET A 538 -3.23 -15.04 -10.91
CA MET A 538 -2.65 -16.32 -11.30
C MET A 538 -3.10 -17.46 -10.38
N VAL A 539 -3.08 -17.25 -9.05
CA VAL A 539 -3.54 -18.26 -8.09
C VAL A 539 -5.04 -18.50 -8.21
N ALA A 540 -5.85 -17.44 -8.25
CA ALA A 540 -7.29 -17.58 -8.36
C ALA A 540 -7.68 -18.36 -9.64
N ALA A 541 -7.05 -18.05 -10.76
CA ALA A 541 -7.26 -18.75 -12.02
C ALA A 541 -6.79 -20.21 -11.96
N ALA A 542 -5.60 -20.48 -11.39
CA ALA A 542 -5.07 -21.84 -11.27
C ALA A 542 -5.90 -22.71 -10.33
N VAL A 543 -6.41 -22.15 -9.23
CA VAL A 543 -7.36 -22.81 -8.33
C VAL A 543 -8.64 -23.14 -9.10
N SER A 544 -9.20 -22.18 -9.82
CA SER A 544 -10.40 -22.38 -10.63
C SER A 544 -10.25 -23.47 -11.68
N ALA A 545 -9.17 -23.42 -12.48
CA ALA A 545 -8.85 -24.44 -13.49
C ALA A 545 -8.71 -25.83 -12.87
N THR A 546 -8.04 -25.92 -11.71
CA THR A 546 -7.87 -27.18 -10.97
C THR A 546 -9.21 -27.74 -10.49
N TRP A 547 -10.07 -26.90 -9.90
CA TRP A 547 -11.39 -27.30 -9.43
C TRP A 547 -12.30 -27.75 -10.57
N ARG A 548 -12.34 -27.00 -11.67
CA ARG A 548 -13.10 -27.34 -12.86
C ARG A 548 -12.68 -28.68 -13.44
N ARG A 549 -11.37 -28.90 -13.58
CA ARG A 549 -10.83 -30.16 -14.06
C ARG A 549 -11.18 -31.34 -13.14
N ARG A 550 -11.16 -31.13 -11.82
CA ARG A 550 -11.34 -32.22 -10.85
C ARG A 550 -12.80 -32.56 -10.59
N PHE A 551 -13.66 -31.56 -10.46
CA PHE A 551 -15.03 -31.69 -9.99
C PHE A 551 -16.08 -31.39 -11.07
N GLY A 552 -15.67 -30.89 -12.24
CA GLY A 552 -16.59 -30.50 -13.31
C GLY A 552 -17.42 -29.25 -12.98
N ILE A 553 -17.09 -28.55 -11.90
CA ILE A 553 -17.78 -27.32 -11.48
C ILE A 553 -17.02 -26.13 -12.08
N PRO A 554 -17.69 -25.22 -12.81
CA PRO A 554 -17.01 -24.08 -13.45
C PRO A 554 -16.35 -23.13 -12.45
N TRP A 555 -16.71 -23.21 -11.17
CA TRP A 555 -16.19 -22.38 -10.10
C TRP A 555 -16.23 -23.10 -8.76
N ALA A 556 -15.29 -22.81 -7.87
CA ALA A 556 -15.44 -23.18 -6.48
C ALA A 556 -16.41 -22.18 -5.82
N GLU A 557 -17.70 -22.49 -5.79
CA GLU A 557 -18.74 -21.70 -5.08
C GLU A 557 -18.35 -21.25 -3.66
N PRO A 558 -17.57 -22.00 -2.86
CA PRO A 558 -17.10 -21.51 -1.56
C PRO A 558 -16.05 -20.38 -1.61
N LEU A 559 -15.58 -19.97 -2.81
CA LEU A 559 -14.38 -19.15 -3.01
C LEU A 559 -14.63 -17.83 -3.77
N ASP A 560 -15.87 -17.33 -3.79
CA ASP A 560 -16.26 -16.04 -4.41
C ASP A 560 -15.49 -14.80 -3.89
N SER A 561 -14.66 -14.96 -2.86
CA SER A 561 -13.80 -13.93 -2.28
C SER A 561 -12.29 -14.25 -2.33
N LEU A 562 -11.85 -15.19 -3.18
CA LEU A 562 -10.41 -15.48 -3.30
C LEU A 562 -9.66 -14.28 -3.91
N PRO A 563 -8.46 -13.99 -3.40
CA PRO A 563 -7.93 -12.66 -3.06
C PRO A 563 -8.59 -11.44 -3.74
N GLY A 564 -9.90 -11.25 -3.55
CA GLY A 564 -10.64 -10.07 -4.02
C GLY A 564 -10.92 -9.96 -5.53
N HIS A 565 -10.81 -11.05 -6.33
CA HIS A 565 -11.08 -11.01 -7.78
C HIS A 565 -12.43 -11.65 -8.13
N HIS A 566 -13.20 -11.00 -9.01
CA HIS A 566 -14.43 -11.59 -9.54
C HIS A 566 -14.13 -12.63 -10.62
N TYR A 567 -14.96 -13.68 -10.73
CA TYR A 567 -14.77 -14.75 -11.72
C TYR A 567 -14.61 -14.23 -13.16
N GLU A 568 -15.42 -13.25 -13.55
CA GLU A 568 -15.38 -12.69 -14.92
C GLU A 568 -14.03 -12.02 -15.24
N GLU A 569 -13.30 -11.53 -14.23
CA GLU A 569 -11.99 -10.87 -14.41
C GLU A 569 -10.88 -11.90 -14.68
N ILE A 570 -11.01 -13.11 -14.15
CA ILE A 570 -10.00 -14.17 -14.25
C ILE A 570 -10.41 -15.34 -15.16
N LYS A 571 -11.64 -15.34 -15.68
CA LYS A 571 -12.19 -16.43 -16.49
C LYS A 571 -11.33 -16.76 -17.70
N TRP A 572 -10.87 -15.76 -18.43
CA TRP A 572 -10.03 -15.95 -19.61
C TRP A 572 -8.67 -16.60 -19.24
N ILE A 573 -8.14 -16.27 -18.07
CA ILE A 573 -6.91 -16.86 -17.52
C ILE A 573 -7.16 -18.33 -17.17
N ALA A 574 -8.30 -18.61 -16.50
CA ALA A 574 -8.68 -19.96 -16.10
C ALA A 574 -9.07 -20.87 -17.28
N ASP A 575 -9.54 -20.31 -18.40
CA ASP A 575 -9.79 -21.06 -19.64
C ASP A 575 -8.49 -21.37 -20.41
N LEU A 576 -7.46 -20.54 -20.24
CA LEU A 576 -6.13 -20.75 -20.82
C LEU A 576 -5.32 -21.81 -20.06
N LEU A 577 -5.46 -21.86 -18.72
CA LEU A 577 -4.86 -22.87 -17.83
C LEU A 577 -5.57 -24.23 -17.89
#